data_AF-M5D547-F1
#
_entry.id   AF-M5D547-F1
#
_cell.length_a   1.000
_cell.length_b   1.000
_cell.length_c   1.000
_cell.angle_alpha   90.00
_cell.angle_beta   90.00
_cell.angle_gamma   90.00
#
_symmetry.space_group_name_H-M   'P 1'
#
loop_
_entity.id
_entity.type
_entity.pdbx_description
1 polymer ?
#
loop_
_entity_poly.entity_id
_entity_poly.type
_entity_poly.pdbx_seq_one_letter_code
_entity_poly.pdbx_strand_id
1 'polypeptide(L)'
;MDRVLGFVSETEELLKYMSYLLILMGILVFLILQFVNVPYGRFASSSFGFPVNAKLAWFIQEVPSLVVPVYQVFYTVNNRLSHLPNQILVTMFICHYMHRSLIFPFLIRGGKPIPFIIFALAFIFCFCNGYLQARYLTHYAVYPSDWITKPCFLLGCITWLIGMLLNIHSDHILRTLRKPGERDYKIPRGGMFEYVSGANFFGEVLEWTGFAVAGWSTESAAFAVFTFLTLCSRAKQHHRWYLEKFEDYPKSRKAIIPFVY
;
A
#
# COMPACT_ATOMS: atom_id res chain seq x y z
N MET A 1 23.97 10.51 37.73
CA MET A 1 22.73 10.90 38.44
C MET A 1 22.20 12.07 37.64
N ASP A 2 21.29 11.87 36.68
CA ASP A 2 19.94 11.37 36.92
C ASP A 2 19.47 10.36 35.86
N ARG A 3 19.23 9.12 36.30
CA ARG A 3 18.14 8.30 35.76
C ARG A 3 16.95 8.61 36.64
N VAL A 4 15.79 9.00 36.10
CA VAL A 4 14.44 8.66 36.58
C VAL A 4 13.40 9.23 35.59
N LEU A 5 12.59 8.31 35.02
CA LEU A 5 11.37 8.47 34.22
C LEU A 5 11.51 8.80 32.71
N GLY A 6 11.56 7.72 31.92
CA GLY A 6 11.32 7.74 30.48
C GLY A 6 9.86 8.05 30.16
N PHE A 7 9.51 9.33 30.11
CA PHE A 7 8.30 9.79 29.44
C PHE A 7 8.50 9.64 27.94
N VAL A 8 7.96 8.57 27.37
CA VAL A 8 7.67 8.53 25.93
C VAL A 8 6.82 9.77 25.62
N SER A 9 7.17 10.51 24.57
CA SER A 9 6.40 11.69 24.16
C SER A 9 4.93 11.29 23.95
N GLU A 10 3.96 12.08 24.41
CA GLU A 10 2.53 11.82 24.19
C GLU A 10 2.21 11.55 22.71
N THR A 11 2.94 12.21 21.81
CA THR A 11 2.85 12.00 20.36
C THR A 11 3.40 10.64 19.93
N GLU A 12 4.50 10.15 20.52
CA GLU A 12 5.03 8.82 20.19
C GLU A 12 4.10 7.70 20.66
N GLU A 13 3.48 7.85 21.84
CA GLU A 13 2.42 6.93 22.28
C GLU A 13 1.20 6.99 21.35
N LEU A 14 0.79 8.18 20.90
CA LEU A 14 -0.28 8.31 19.90
C LEU A 14 0.04 7.51 18.62
N LEU A 15 1.27 7.57 18.10
CA LEU A 15 1.67 6.80 16.91
C LEU A 15 1.59 5.29 17.14
N LYS A 16 1.93 4.80 18.34
CA LYS A 16 1.74 3.39 18.71
C LYS A 16 0.26 3.01 18.71
N TYR A 17 -0.60 3.81 19.33
CA TYR A 17 -2.05 3.55 19.32
C TYR A 17 -2.64 3.61 17.91
N MET A 18 -2.19 4.54 17.06
CA MET A 18 -2.55 4.57 15.64
C MET A 18 -2.12 3.29 14.92
N SER A 19 -0.96 2.74 15.24
CA SER A 19 -0.48 1.47 14.68
C SER A 19 -1.34 0.28 15.11
N TYR A 20 -1.71 0.20 16.38
CA TYR A 20 -2.62 -0.85 16.86
C TYR A 20 -4.01 -0.73 16.25
N LEU A 21 -4.53 0.50 16.12
CA LEU A 21 -5.78 0.75 15.43
C LEU A 21 -5.69 0.34 13.96
N LEU A 22 -4.58 0.60 13.28
CA LEU A 22 -4.35 0.22 11.90
C LEU A 22 -4.40 -1.32 11.72
N ILE A 23 -3.75 -2.05 12.63
CA ILE A 23 -3.81 -3.53 12.64
C ILE A 23 -5.25 -4.01 12.87
N LEU A 24 -5.94 -3.45 13.87
CA LEU A 24 -7.33 -3.80 14.17
C LEU A 24 -8.23 -3.53 12.96
N MET A 25 -8.10 -2.37 12.31
CA MET A 25 -8.82 -2.04 11.08
C MET A 25 -8.52 -3.04 9.97
N GLY A 26 -7.26 -3.46 9.81
CA GLY A 26 -6.86 -4.48 8.84
C GLY A 26 -7.56 -5.82 9.07
N ILE A 27 -7.65 -6.25 10.33
CA ILE A 27 -8.36 -7.48 10.72
C ILE A 27 -9.86 -7.35 10.42
N LEU A 28 -10.49 -6.25 10.82
CA LEU A 28 -11.91 -6.01 10.57
C LEU A 28 -12.22 -5.97 9.07
N VAL A 29 -11.39 -5.27 8.28
CA VAL A 29 -11.49 -5.24 6.82
C VAL A 29 -11.35 -6.65 6.26
N PHE A 30 -10.34 -7.42 6.69
CA PHE A 30 -10.16 -8.80 6.23
C PHE A 30 -11.42 -9.65 6.47
N LEU A 31 -12.00 -9.57 7.67
CA LEU A 31 -13.20 -10.32 8.03
C LEU A 31 -14.41 -9.89 7.18
N ILE A 32 -14.65 -8.59 7.03
CA ILE A 32 -15.75 -8.05 6.21
C ILE A 32 -15.58 -8.48 4.74
N LEU A 33 -14.35 -8.43 4.22
CA LEU A 33 -14.05 -8.77 2.83
C LEU A 33 -14.10 -10.28 2.52
N GLN A 34 -14.28 -11.14 3.52
CA GLN A 34 -14.64 -12.54 3.27
C GLN A 34 -16.07 -12.68 2.74
N PHE A 35 -16.95 -11.73 3.09
CA PHE A 35 -18.39 -11.80 2.78
C PHE A 35 -18.83 -10.74 1.77
N VAL A 36 -18.15 -9.59 1.72
CA VAL A 36 -18.53 -8.46 0.88
C VAL A 36 -17.42 -8.09 -0.10
N ASN A 37 -17.76 -7.92 -1.37
CA ASN A 37 -16.80 -7.44 -2.36
C ASN A 37 -16.54 -5.94 -2.19
N VAL A 38 -15.29 -5.49 -2.32
CA VAL A 38 -14.97 -4.05 -2.23
C VAL A 38 -15.64 -3.32 -3.40
N PRO A 39 -16.52 -2.33 -3.17
CA PRO A 39 -17.46 -1.87 -4.19
C PRO A 39 -16.84 -0.87 -5.20
N TYR A 40 -15.68 -1.20 -5.78
CA TYR A 40 -15.07 -0.45 -6.88
C TYR A 40 -14.38 -1.35 -7.92
N GLY A 41 -14.08 -0.80 -9.09
CA GLY A 41 -13.47 -1.55 -10.19
C GLY A 41 -14.43 -2.60 -10.75
N ARG A 42 -14.08 -3.90 -10.65
CA ARG A 42 -14.93 -4.98 -11.17
C ARG A 42 -16.24 -5.15 -10.41
N PHE A 43 -16.26 -4.77 -9.13
CA PHE A 43 -17.41 -4.85 -8.24
C PHE A 43 -18.07 -3.48 -7.97
N ALA A 44 -17.83 -2.48 -8.83
CA ALA A 44 -18.38 -1.14 -8.65
C ALA A 44 -19.92 -1.16 -8.52
N SER A 45 -20.43 -0.51 -7.49
CA SER A 45 -21.85 -0.33 -7.19
C SER A 45 -22.12 1.12 -6.76
N SER A 46 -23.28 1.68 -7.08
CA SER A 46 -23.72 3.00 -6.63
C SER A 46 -24.25 3.03 -5.19
N SER A 47 -24.33 1.87 -4.51
CA SER A 47 -24.87 1.77 -3.15
C SER A 47 -24.08 2.54 -2.09
N PHE A 48 -22.84 2.92 -2.36
CA PHE A 48 -21.91 3.54 -1.38
C PHE A 48 -21.59 5.00 -1.71
N GLY A 49 -22.59 5.72 -2.20
CA GLY A 49 -22.52 7.16 -2.51
C GLY A 49 -22.38 7.46 -4.00
N PHE A 50 -22.33 8.76 -4.32
CA PHE A 50 -22.27 9.23 -5.70
C PHE A 50 -20.94 8.86 -6.39
N PRO A 51 -20.93 8.69 -7.72
CA PRO A 51 -19.75 8.27 -8.45
C PRO A 51 -18.72 9.41 -8.56
N VAL A 52 -17.47 9.11 -8.20
CA VAL A 52 -16.30 9.99 -8.41
C VAL A 52 -15.49 9.46 -9.60
N ASN A 53 -15.00 10.36 -10.46
CA ASN A 53 -14.16 9.98 -11.59
C ASN A 53 -12.93 9.19 -11.11
N ALA A 54 -12.63 8.05 -11.74
CA ALA A 54 -11.57 7.16 -11.28
C ALA A 54 -10.20 7.83 -11.19
N LYS A 55 -9.79 8.64 -12.19
CA LYS A 55 -8.48 9.30 -12.19
C LYS A 55 -8.38 10.32 -11.06
N LEU A 56 -9.43 11.12 -10.89
CA LEU A 56 -9.51 12.13 -9.85
C LEU A 56 -9.53 11.48 -8.46
N ALA A 57 -10.32 10.44 -8.29
CA ALA A 57 -10.42 9.70 -7.03
C ALA A 57 -9.05 9.12 -6.63
N TRP A 58 -8.37 8.41 -7.54
CA TRP A 58 -7.03 7.87 -7.28
C TRP A 58 -5.98 8.95 -7.03
N PHE A 59 -6.03 10.10 -7.73
CA PHE A 59 -5.12 11.21 -7.45
C PHE A 59 -5.35 11.78 -6.06
N ILE A 60 -6.59 12.20 -5.75
CA ILE A 60 -6.90 12.90 -4.51
C ILE A 60 -6.78 11.97 -3.30
N GLN A 61 -7.19 10.70 -3.39
CA GLN A 61 -7.14 9.80 -2.24
C GLN A 61 -5.70 9.45 -1.84
N GLU A 62 -4.76 9.38 -2.79
CA GLU A 62 -3.38 8.94 -2.55
C GLU A 62 -2.42 10.11 -2.23
N VAL A 63 -2.72 11.32 -2.71
CA VAL A 63 -1.83 12.48 -2.54
C VAL A 63 -1.52 12.85 -1.08
N PRO A 64 -2.38 12.62 -0.06
CA PRO A 64 -2.02 12.88 1.34
C PRO A 64 -0.80 12.07 1.80
N SER A 65 -0.66 10.81 1.36
CA SER A 65 0.50 9.98 1.65
C SER A 65 1.78 10.43 0.95
N LEU A 66 1.72 11.41 0.05
CA LEU A 66 2.89 12.09 -0.51
C LEU A 66 3.13 13.44 0.18
N VAL A 67 2.09 14.27 0.24
CA VAL A 67 2.19 15.66 0.72
C VAL A 67 2.50 15.72 2.20
N VAL A 68 1.91 14.85 3.03
CA VAL A 68 2.18 14.86 4.47
C VAL A 68 3.64 14.49 4.79
N PRO A 69 4.23 13.41 4.22
CA PRO A 69 5.64 13.15 4.41
C PRO A 69 6.57 14.24 3.87
N VAL A 70 6.30 14.78 2.67
CA VAL A 70 7.08 15.88 2.10
C VAL A 70 7.01 17.11 3.01
N TYR A 71 5.82 17.44 3.51
CA TYR A 71 5.63 18.55 4.44
C TYR A 71 6.47 18.36 5.71
N GLN A 72 6.45 17.17 6.31
CA GLN A 72 7.29 16.89 7.50
C GLN A 72 8.77 17.03 7.16
N VAL A 73 9.24 16.48 6.04
CA VAL A 73 10.65 16.55 5.63
C VAL A 73 11.17 18.00 5.50
N PHE A 74 10.36 18.92 4.97
CA PHE A 74 10.83 20.28 4.65
C PHE A 74 10.40 21.37 5.63
N TYR A 75 9.30 21.17 6.36
CA TYR A 75 8.65 22.25 7.12
C TYR A 75 8.49 21.94 8.62
N THR A 76 8.98 20.80 9.12
CA THR A 76 9.03 20.50 10.55
C THR A 76 10.47 20.34 11.04
N VAL A 77 10.69 20.56 12.35
CA VAL A 77 12.00 20.34 12.97
C VAL A 77 12.27 18.84 13.04
N ASN A 78 13.16 18.35 12.17
CA ASN A 78 13.37 16.93 11.98
C ASN A 78 14.65 16.46 12.68
N ASN A 79 14.50 15.98 13.92
CA ASN A 79 15.64 15.55 14.73
C ASN A 79 16.31 14.27 14.21
N ARG A 80 15.63 13.48 13.36
CA ARG A 80 16.14 12.19 12.91
C ARG A 80 16.62 12.15 11.47
N LEU A 81 16.29 13.15 10.65
CA LEU A 81 16.74 13.20 9.25
C LEU A 81 18.22 13.57 9.09
N SER A 82 18.95 13.79 10.18
CA SER A 82 20.42 13.79 10.19
C SER A 82 21.02 12.39 10.03
N HIS A 83 20.22 11.32 10.20
CA HIS A 83 20.66 9.94 10.12
C HIS A 83 20.24 9.29 8.80
N LEU A 84 21.20 8.62 8.15
CA LEU A 84 21.02 8.02 6.83
C LEU A 84 19.91 6.93 6.75
N PRO A 85 19.74 6.02 7.73
CA PRO A 85 18.62 5.07 7.70
C PRO A 85 17.24 5.75 7.54
N ASN A 86 17.01 6.83 8.29
CA ASN A 86 15.75 7.56 8.29
C ASN A 86 15.53 8.26 6.94
N GLN A 87 16.59 8.86 6.38
CA GLN A 87 16.53 9.46 5.05
C GLN A 87 16.12 8.41 4.00
N ILE A 88 16.78 7.25 3.99
CA ILE A 88 16.47 6.16 3.05
C ILE A 88 15.03 5.70 3.17
N LEU A 89 14.56 5.40 4.39
CA LEU A 89 13.20 4.91 4.62
C LEU A 89 12.13 5.94 4.23
N VAL A 90 12.30 7.20 4.61
CA VAL A 90 11.37 8.26 4.20
C VAL A 90 11.37 8.45 2.68
N THR A 91 12.54 8.39 2.04
CA THR A 91 12.64 8.44 0.58
C THR A 91 11.96 7.25 -0.09
N MET A 92 12.09 6.03 0.43
CA MET A 92 11.36 4.86 -0.09
C MET A 92 9.84 5.09 -0.05
N PHE A 93 9.31 5.55 1.09
CA PHE A 93 7.89 5.85 1.24
C PHE A 93 7.42 6.94 0.26
N ILE A 94 8.16 8.05 0.17
CA ILE A 94 7.88 9.15 -0.76
C ILE A 94 7.94 8.67 -2.21
N CYS A 95 8.94 7.86 -2.57
CA CYS A 95 9.13 7.38 -3.94
C CYS A 95 7.95 6.51 -4.41
N HIS A 96 7.47 5.61 -3.54
CA HIS A 96 6.23 4.87 -3.81
C HIS A 96 5.06 5.82 -4.08
N TYR A 97 4.81 6.77 -3.17
CA TYR A 97 3.65 7.65 -3.27
C TYR A 97 3.78 8.72 -4.36
N MET A 98 4.98 9.09 -4.79
CA MET A 98 5.20 9.87 -6.00
C MET A 98 4.68 9.10 -7.23
N HIS A 99 5.04 7.82 -7.37
CA HIS A 99 4.48 7.02 -8.45
C HIS A 99 2.97 6.81 -8.29
N ARG A 100 2.50 6.39 -7.11
CA ARG A 100 1.10 6.01 -6.87
C ARG A 100 0.13 7.20 -6.99
N SER A 101 0.54 8.40 -6.61
CA SER A 101 -0.32 9.60 -6.68
C SER A 101 -0.08 10.43 -7.95
N LEU A 102 1.16 10.62 -8.41
CA LEU A 102 1.44 11.55 -9.53
C LEU A 102 1.56 10.87 -10.90
N ILE A 103 1.78 9.56 -10.95
CA ILE A 103 2.00 8.84 -12.21
C ILE A 103 0.83 7.88 -12.49
N PHE A 104 0.58 6.94 -11.58
CA PHE A 104 -0.41 5.89 -11.75
C PHE A 104 -1.82 6.40 -12.12
N PRO A 105 -2.41 7.41 -11.46
CA PRO A 105 -3.79 7.80 -11.70
C PRO A 105 -4.01 8.34 -13.12
N PHE A 106 -3.00 9.02 -13.67
CA PHE A 106 -3.05 9.59 -15.01
C PHE A 106 -2.92 8.53 -16.10
N LEU A 107 -2.32 7.38 -15.79
CA LEU A 107 -2.15 6.22 -16.68
C LEU A 107 -3.37 5.28 -16.71
N ILE A 108 -4.37 5.46 -15.85
CA ILE A 108 -5.56 4.60 -15.80
C ILE A 108 -6.34 4.63 -17.13
N ARG A 109 -6.71 3.44 -17.62
CA ARG A 109 -7.55 3.23 -18.83
C ARG A 109 -8.83 2.44 -18.49
N GLY A 110 -10.00 2.97 -18.85
CA GLY A 110 -11.29 2.29 -18.67
C GLY A 110 -11.68 2.06 -17.20
N GLY A 111 -11.24 2.94 -16.28
CA GLY A 111 -11.59 2.86 -14.86
C GLY A 111 -13.06 3.17 -14.61
N LYS A 112 -13.77 2.27 -13.91
CA LYS A 112 -15.14 2.56 -13.46
C LYS A 112 -15.10 3.64 -12.35
N PRO A 113 -16.12 4.51 -12.26
CA PRO A 113 -16.22 5.46 -11.17
C PRO A 113 -16.14 4.80 -9.80
N ILE A 114 -15.55 5.49 -8.83
CA ILE A 114 -15.38 5.03 -7.45
C ILE A 114 -16.49 5.64 -6.60
N PRO A 115 -17.20 4.88 -5.75
CA PRO A 115 -18.20 5.45 -4.85
C PRO A 115 -17.57 6.40 -3.84
N PHE A 116 -18.23 7.53 -3.59
CA PHE A 116 -17.70 8.60 -2.74
C PHE A 116 -17.25 8.13 -1.34
N ILE A 117 -17.99 7.24 -0.68
CA ILE A 117 -17.63 6.75 0.66
C ILE A 117 -16.30 5.99 0.62
N ILE A 118 -16.09 5.15 -0.38
CA ILE A 118 -14.84 4.38 -0.54
C ILE A 118 -13.66 5.31 -0.81
N PHE A 119 -13.87 6.30 -1.67
CA PHE A 119 -12.90 7.35 -1.94
C PHE A 119 -12.52 8.14 -0.66
N ALA A 120 -13.52 8.57 0.12
CA ALA A 120 -13.29 9.33 1.36
C ALA A 120 -12.55 8.50 2.42
N LEU A 121 -12.89 7.22 2.58
CA LEU A 121 -12.17 6.31 3.48
C LEU A 121 -10.71 6.12 3.06
N ALA A 122 -10.44 5.97 1.76
CA ALA A 122 -9.08 5.87 1.24
C ALA A 122 -8.27 7.16 1.46
N PHE A 123 -8.90 8.33 1.29
CA PHE A 123 -8.28 9.62 1.60
C PHE A 123 -7.89 9.75 3.07
N ILE A 124 -8.83 9.44 3.99
CA ILE A 124 -8.57 9.48 5.43
C ILE A 124 -7.45 8.51 5.79
N PHE A 125 -7.49 7.29 5.25
CA PHE A 125 -6.44 6.30 5.43
C PHE A 125 -5.07 6.82 5.00
N CYS A 126 -4.96 7.37 3.78
CA CYS A 126 -3.69 7.88 3.27
C CYS A 126 -3.17 9.06 4.09
N PHE A 127 -4.06 9.94 4.54
CA PHE A 127 -3.69 11.03 5.43
C PHE A 127 -3.13 10.51 6.76
N CYS A 128 -3.86 9.62 7.44
CA CYS A 128 -3.48 9.07 8.74
C CYS A 128 -2.21 8.21 8.64
N ASN A 129 -2.11 7.33 7.65
CA ASN A 129 -0.94 6.47 7.46
C ASN A 129 0.28 7.28 7.00
N GLY A 130 0.10 8.23 6.06
CA GLY A 130 1.16 9.15 5.66
C GLY A 130 1.72 9.95 6.83
N TYR A 131 0.84 10.45 7.71
CA TYR A 131 1.25 11.07 8.97
C TYR A 131 1.99 10.09 9.89
N LEU A 132 1.42 8.90 10.11
CA LEU A 132 1.98 7.86 10.99
C LEU A 132 3.43 7.53 10.62
N GLN A 133 3.66 7.14 9.37
CA GLN A 133 4.98 6.72 8.89
C GLN A 133 5.97 7.88 8.88
N ALA A 134 5.57 9.03 8.34
CA ALA A 134 6.46 10.18 8.25
C ALA A 134 6.83 10.73 9.63
N ARG A 135 5.84 10.94 10.51
CA ARG A 135 6.07 11.50 11.84
C ARG A 135 7.02 10.61 12.63
N TYR A 136 6.81 9.29 12.59
CA TYR A 136 7.68 8.35 13.28
C TYR A 136 9.12 8.42 12.75
N LEU A 137 9.31 8.31 11.43
CA LEU A 137 10.64 8.27 10.82
C LEU A 137 11.42 9.59 10.96
N THR A 138 10.74 10.74 10.94
CA THR A 138 11.42 12.05 11.00
C THR A 138 11.71 12.52 12.43
N HIS A 139 10.96 12.04 13.44
CA HIS A 139 11.07 12.54 14.83
C HIS A 139 11.49 11.48 15.87
N TYR A 140 11.07 10.22 15.71
CA TYR A 140 11.17 9.22 16.79
C TYR A 140 12.07 8.03 16.47
N ALA A 141 12.14 7.59 15.21
CA ALA A 141 12.88 6.39 14.83
C ALA A 141 14.40 6.54 15.12
N VAL A 142 14.91 5.68 16.00
CA VAL A 142 16.33 5.59 16.36
C VAL A 142 16.89 4.28 15.83
N TYR A 143 17.93 4.38 15.02
CA TYR A 143 18.64 3.22 14.49
C TYR A 143 20.09 3.20 15.00
N PRO A 144 20.68 2.00 15.21
CA PRO A 144 22.12 1.85 15.41
C PRO A 144 22.92 2.52 14.27
N SER A 145 24.14 3.00 14.57
CA SER A 145 25.00 3.65 13.57
C SER A 145 25.38 2.74 12.41
N ASP A 146 25.39 1.43 12.64
CA ASP A 146 25.68 0.39 11.64
C ASP A 146 24.40 -0.19 10.99
N TRP A 147 23.23 0.41 11.19
CA TRP A 147 21.96 -0.16 10.72
C TRP A 147 21.93 -0.41 9.21
N ILE A 148 22.50 0.49 8.41
CA ILE A 148 22.52 0.36 6.94
C ILE A 148 23.32 -0.85 6.43
N THR A 149 24.21 -1.41 7.25
CA THR A 149 24.99 -2.60 6.89
C THR A 149 24.38 -3.89 7.47
N LYS A 150 23.31 -3.77 8.28
CA LYS A 150 22.63 -4.95 8.83
C LYS A 150 21.93 -5.71 7.70
N PRO A 151 22.00 -7.07 7.71
CA PRO A 151 21.32 -7.89 6.71
C PRO A 151 19.82 -7.60 6.61
N CYS A 152 19.13 -7.37 7.73
CA CYS A 152 17.70 -7.03 7.72
C CYS A 152 17.41 -5.73 6.93
N PHE A 153 18.20 -4.67 7.13
CA PHE A 153 18.02 -3.42 6.41
C PHE A 153 18.24 -3.60 4.91
N LEU A 154 19.35 -4.23 4.52
CA LEU A 154 19.68 -4.48 3.11
C LEU A 154 18.63 -5.37 2.43
N LEU A 155 18.26 -6.50 3.05
CA LEU A 155 17.24 -7.38 2.52
C LEU A 155 15.87 -6.70 2.46
N GLY A 156 15.53 -5.86 3.45
CA GLY A 156 14.31 -5.08 3.46
C GLY A 156 14.25 -4.08 2.31
N CYS A 157 15.31 -3.31 2.06
CA CYS A 157 15.40 -2.37 0.93
C CYS A 157 15.34 -3.09 -0.43
N ILE A 158 16.04 -4.22 -0.58
CA ILE A 158 16.00 -5.03 -1.81
C ILE A 158 14.59 -5.58 -2.04
N THR A 159 13.97 -6.12 -1.00
CA THR A 159 12.61 -6.66 -1.05
C THR A 159 11.59 -5.58 -1.39
N TRP A 160 11.74 -4.39 -0.81
CA TRP A 160 10.94 -3.22 -1.12
C TRP A 160 11.03 -2.86 -2.62
N LEU A 161 12.25 -2.75 -3.15
CA LEU A 161 12.47 -2.40 -4.54
C LEU A 161 11.90 -3.45 -5.50
N ILE A 162 12.12 -4.74 -5.24
CA ILE A 162 11.54 -5.82 -6.04
C ILE A 162 10.01 -5.74 -6.01
N GLY A 163 9.42 -5.53 -4.83
CA GLY A 163 7.98 -5.37 -4.67
C GLY A 163 7.41 -4.21 -5.51
N MET A 164 8.04 -3.04 -5.42
CA MET A 164 7.65 -1.86 -6.19
C MET A 164 7.73 -2.11 -7.70
N LEU A 165 8.83 -2.71 -8.19
CA LEU A 165 8.99 -3.04 -9.61
C LEU A 165 7.93 -4.03 -10.09
N LEU A 166 7.63 -5.07 -9.30
CA LEU A 166 6.57 -6.04 -9.60
C LEU A 166 5.18 -5.40 -9.63
N ASN A 167 4.89 -4.49 -8.70
CA ASN A 167 3.64 -3.73 -8.67
C ASN A 167 3.47 -2.90 -9.93
N ILE A 168 4.46 -2.07 -10.27
CA ILE A 168 4.45 -1.17 -11.43
C ILE A 168 4.34 -1.97 -12.73
N HIS A 169 5.13 -3.06 -12.87
CA HIS A 169 5.09 -3.93 -14.03
C HIS A 169 3.70 -4.58 -14.21
N SER A 170 3.11 -5.06 -13.12
CA SER A 170 1.79 -5.70 -13.15
C SER A 170 0.68 -4.69 -13.47
N ASP A 171 0.73 -3.48 -12.89
CA ASP A 171 -0.19 -2.40 -13.23
C ASP A 171 -0.03 -1.96 -14.70
N HIS A 172 1.20 -1.99 -15.24
CA HIS A 172 1.46 -1.77 -16.66
C HIS A 172 0.77 -2.83 -17.54
N ILE A 173 0.90 -4.12 -17.23
CA ILE A 173 0.20 -5.19 -17.96
C ILE A 173 -1.32 -4.93 -17.92
N LEU A 174 -1.89 -4.70 -16.75
CA LEU A 174 -3.33 -4.48 -16.58
C LEU A 174 -3.86 -3.31 -17.40
N ARG A 175 -3.15 -2.17 -17.43
CA ARG A 175 -3.58 -1.01 -18.23
C ARG A 175 -3.47 -1.26 -19.74
N THR A 176 -2.51 -2.08 -20.18
CA THR A 176 -2.34 -2.41 -21.60
C THR A 176 -3.34 -3.42 -22.14
N LEU A 177 -4.06 -4.14 -21.26
CA LEU A 177 -5.14 -5.04 -21.68
C LEU A 177 -6.28 -4.28 -22.38
N ARG A 178 -6.44 -2.98 -22.10
CA ARG A 178 -7.52 -2.15 -22.64
C ARG A 178 -6.97 -1.11 -23.61
N LYS A 179 -7.57 -1.05 -24.80
CA LYS A 179 -7.43 0.10 -25.69
C LYS A 179 -8.19 1.31 -25.09
N PRO A 180 -7.81 2.56 -25.43
CA PRO A 180 -8.59 3.73 -25.04
C PRO A 180 -10.07 3.56 -25.46
N GLY A 181 -11.00 3.73 -24.50
CA GLY A 181 -12.44 3.54 -24.73
C GLY A 181 -12.98 2.14 -24.41
N GLU A 182 -12.12 1.12 -24.35
CA GLU A 182 -12.52 -0.27 -24.06
C GLU A 182 -12.82 -0.47 -22.56
N ARG A 183 -13.93 -1.17 -22.26
CA ARG A 183 -14.39 -1.43 -20.88
C ARG A 183 -14.35 -2.90 -20.49
N ASP A 184 -14.18 -3.80 -21.45
CA ASP A 184 -14.19 -5.23 -21.20
C ASP A 184 -12.96 -5.66 -20.40
N TYR A 185 -13.16 -6.72 -19.63
CA TYR A 185 -12.09 -7.37 -18.87
C TYR A 185 -11.48 -8.46 -19.73
N LYS A 186 -10.16 -8.66 -19.58
CA LYS A 186 -9.40 -9.73 -20.23
C LYS A 186 -8.56 -10.47 -19.20
N ILE A 187 -8.13 -11.67 -19.55
CA ILE A 187 -7.18 -12.45 -18.75
C ILE A 187 -5.80 -11.79 -18.85
N PRO A 188 -5.19 -11.33 -17.74
CA PRO A 188 -3.84 -10.81 -17.77
C PRO A 188 -2.83 -11.94 -18.05
N ARG A 189 -1.84 -11.67 -18.92
CA ARG A 189 -0.75 -12.58 -19.29
C ARG A 189 0.60 -11.86 -19.14
N GLY A 190 1.66 -12.62 -18.90
CA GLY A 190 3.03 -12.14 -18.70
C GLY A 190 3.39 -11.85 -17.24
N GLY A 191 4.69 -11.91 -16.94
CA GLY A 191 5.24 -11.63 -15.61
C GLY A 191 4.62 -12.50 -14.52
N MET A 192 4.37 -11.91 -13.34
CA MET A 192 3.78 -12.64 -12.21
C MET A 192 2.33 -13.06 -12.42
N PHE A 193 1.64 -12.55 -13.45
CA PHE A 193 0.29 -13.03 -13.74
C PHE A 193 0.26 -14.50 -14.16
N GLU A 194 1.36 -15.09 -14.63
CA GLU A 194 1.38 -16.54 -14.93
C GLU A 194 1.27 -17.42 -13.69
N TYR A 195 1.54 -16.89 -12.50
CA TYR A 195 1.47 -17.63 -11.24
C TYR A 195 0.29 -17.19 -10.37
N VAL A 196 -0.05 -15.89 -10.37
CA VAL A 196 -1.07 -15.33 -9.46
C VAL A 196 -2.01 -14.36 -10.16
N SER A 197 -3.28 -14.33 -9.73
CA SER A 197 -4.30 -13.40 -10.25
C SER A 197 -4.09 -11.96 -9.81
N GLY A 198 -3.61 -11.74 -8.59
CA GLY A 198 -3.34 -10.44 -7.99
C GLY A 198 -1.85 -10.07 -8.05
N ALA A 199 -1.21 -10.14 -9.22
CA ALA A 199 0.23 -9.92 -9.34
C ALA A 199 0.69 -8.52 -8.85
N ASN A 200 -0.09 -7.47 -9.13
CA ASN A 200 0.20 -6.13 -8.61
C ASN A 200 0.06 -6.07 -7.07
N PHE A 201 -0.95 -6.74 -6.53
CA PHE A 201 -1.15 -6.85 -5.08
C PHE A 201 -0.02 -7.62 -4.40
N PHE A 202 0.47 -8.70 -5.01
CA PHE A 202 1.64 -9.43 -4.50
C PHE A 202 2.87 -8.53 -4.44
N GLY A 203 3.15 -7.77 -5.51
CA GLY A 203 4.24 -6.79 -5.52
C GLY A 203 4.12 -5.78 -4.39
N GLU A 204 2.93 -5.22 -4.15
CA GLU A 204 2.70 -4.23 -3.10
C GLU A 204 2.82 -4.80 -1.69
N VAL A 205 2.35 -6.04 -1.48
CA VAL A 205 2.57 -6.76 -0.21
C VAL A 205 4.06 -6.97 0.05
N LEU A 206 4.81 -7.41 -0.97
CA LEU A 206 6.25 -7.61 -0.87
C LEU A 206 6.96 -6.28 -0.58
N GLU A 207 6.53 -5.21 -1.24
CA GLU A 207 7.05 -3.86 -1.08
C GLU A 207 6.98 -3.42 0.39
N TRP A 208 5.77 -3.43 0.96
CA TRP A 208 5.56 -2.96 2.33
C TRP A 208 6.11 -3.92 3.39
N THR A 209 6.21 -5.22 3.07
CA THR A 209 6.94 -6.17 3.93
C THR A 209 8.43 -5.82 3.98
N GLY A 210 9.05 -5.54 2.83
CA GLY A 210 10.44 -5.08 2.77
C GLY A 210 10.66 -3.77 3.53
N PHE A 211 9.73 -2.83 3.40
CA PHE A 211 9.74 -1.58 4.17
C PHE A 211 9.69 -1.82 5.67
N ALA A 212 8.81 -2.71 6.15
CA ALA A 212 8.73 -3.06 7.57
C ALA A 212 9.99 -3.77 8.10
N VAL A 213 10.61 -4.65 7.28
CA VAL A 213 11.86 -5.33 7.65
C VAL A 213 13.03 -4.33 7.72
N ALA A 214 13.09 -3.34 6.82
CA ALA A 214 14.11 -2.30 6.88
C ALA A 214 13.86 -1.29 8.00
N GLY A 215 12.60 -0.90 8.20
CA GLY A 215 12.19 0.09 9.20
C GLY A 215 12.16 -0.44 10.62
N TRP A 216 11.98 -1.75 10.81
CA TRP A 216 11.98 -2.48 12.08
C TRP A 216 11.19 -1.78 13.20
N SER A 217 10.01 -1.29 12.85
CA SER A 217 9.15 -0.52 13.75
C SER A 217 7.72 -1.03 13.78
N THR A 218 7.00 -0.69 14.85
CA THR A 218 5.57 -1.06 14.99
C THR A 218 4.72 -0.40 13.91
N GLU A 219 5.03 0.85 13.55
CA GLU A 219 4.31 1.65 12.57
C GLU A 219 4.43 1.05 11.16
N SER A 220 5.65 0.70 10.76
CA SER A 220 5.92 0.09 9.46
C SER A 220 5.34 -1.33 9.38
N ALA A 221 5.46 -2.13 10.46
CA ALA A 221 4.84 -3.44 10.55
C ALA A 221 3.32 -3.38 10.49
N ALA A 222 2.68 -2.43 11.19
CA ALA A 222 1.25 -2.24 11.18
C ALA A 222 0.72 -1.95 9.77
N PHE A 223 1.43 -1.11 9.00
CA PHE A 223 1.07 -0.83 7.62
C PHE A 223 1.25 -2.05 6.71
N ALA A 224 2.36 -2.80 6.85
CA ALA A 224 2.56 -4.04 6.10
C ALA A 224 1.45 -5.08 6.36
N VAL A 225 1.06 -5.26 7.63
CA VAL A 225 -0.03 -6.17 8.02
C VAL A 225 -1.37 -5.69 7.45
N PHE A 226 -1.70 -4.41 7.57
CA PHE A 226 -2.93 -3.84 7.01
C PHE A 226 -3.01 -4.06 5.49
N THR A 227 -1.92 -3.76 4.78
CA THR A 227 -1.80 -3.96 3.33
C THR A 227 -2.00 -5.42 2.98
N PHE A 228 -1.30 -6.34 3.65
CA PHE A 228 -1.44 -7.78 3.42
C PHE A 228 -2.89 -8.24 3.56
N LEU A 229 -3.52 -7.93 4.69
CA LEU A 229 -4.90 -8.34 4.99
C LEU A 229 -5.91 -7.82 3.97
N THR A 230 -5.78 -6.54 3.58
CA THR A 230 -6.68 -5.90 2.62
C THR A 230 -6.48 -6.45 1.20
N LEU A 231 -5.23 -6.51 0.74
CA LEU A 231 -4.91 -6.90 -0.63
C LEU A 231 -5.05 -8.41 -0.85
N CYS A 232 -4.75 -9.24 0.14
CA CYS A 232 -4.96 -10.69 0.09
C CYS A 232 -6.46 -11.02 -0.06
N SER A 233 -7.33 -10.37 0.72
CA SER A 233 -8.78 -10.52 0.60
C SER A 233 -9.27 -10.12 -0.78
N ARG A 234 -8.75 -9.01 -1.30
CA ARG A 234 -9.11 -8.52 -2.63
C ARG A 234 -8.61 -9.42 -3.76
N ALA A 235 -7.40 -9.94 -3.64
CA ALA A 235 -6.84 -10.87 -4.61
C ALA A 235 -7.69 -12.15 -4.70
N LYS A 236 -8.15 -12.68 -3.56
CA LYS A 236 -9.09 -13.81 -3.50
C LYS A 236 -10.38 -13.50 -4.27
N GLN A 237 -10.99 -12.33 -4.03
CA GLN A 237 -12.19 -11.90 -4.75
C GLN A 237 -11.94 -11.79 -6.27
N HIS A 238 -10.80 -11.22 -6.68
CA HIS A 238 -10.41 -11.13 -8.09
C HIS A 238 -10.21 -12.50 -8.72
N HIS A 239 -9.54 -13.42 -8.01
CA HIS A 239 -9.29 -14.78 -8.45
C HIS A 239 -10.59 -15.56 -8.67
N ARG A 240 -11.49 -15.54 -7.69
CA ARG A 240 -12.83 -16.14 -7.80
C ARG A 240 -13.59 -15.58 -9.00
N TRP A 241 -13.62 -14.26 -9.14
CA TRP A 241 -14.30 -13.62 -10.27
C TRP A 241 -13.70 -14.02 -11.62
N TYR A 242 -12.38 -14.20 -11.71
CA TYR A 242 -11.74 -14.65 -12.96
C TYR A 242 -12.13 -16.09 -13.32
N LEU A 243 -12.15 -16.99 -12.34
CA LEU A 243 -12.59 -18.39 -12.52
C LEU A 243 -14.06 -18.49 -12.96
N GLU A 244 -14.92 -17.61 -12.44
CA GLU A 244 -16.35 -17.57 -12.80
C GLU A 244 -16.58 -16.89 -14.16
N LYS A 245 -15.78 -15.88 -14.50
CA LYS A 245 -16.01 -15.05 -15.70
C LYS A 245 -15.45 -15.66 -16.98
N PHE A 246 -14.34 -16.37 -16.91
CA PHE A 246 -13.63 -16.89 -18.08
C PHE A 246 -13.48 -18.40 -18.00
N GLU A 247 -14.08 -19.10 -18.95
CA GLU A 247 -13.98 -20.56 -19.07
C GLU A 247 -12.53 -21.02 -19.31
N ASP A 248 -11.75 -20.20 -20.02
CA ASP A 248 -10.34 -20.44 -20.37
C ASP A 248 -9.35 -19.89 -19.33
N TYR A 249 -9.81 -19.50 -18.13
CA TYR A 249 -8.92 -19.01 -17.08
C TYR A 249 -7.93 -20.10 -16.59
N PRO A 250 -6.62 -19.81 -16.48
CA PRO A 250 -5.65 -20.80 -16.01
C PRO A 250 -5.90 -21.21 -14.55
N LYS A 251 -6.42 -22.43 -14.36
CA LYS A 251 -6.76 -22.99 -13.03
C LYS A 251 -5.56 -23.28 -12.14
N SER A 252 -4.34 -23.29 -12.70
CA SER A 252 -3.09 -23.43 -11.95
C SER A 252 -2.70 -22.17 -11.18
N ARG A 253 -3.22 -21.00 -11.57
CA ARG A 253 -2.92 -19.73 -10.90
C ARG A 253 -3.47 -19.73 -9.48
N LYS A 254 -2.79 -19.02 -8.61
CA LYS A 254 -3.21 -18.73 -7.23
C LYS A 254 -3.73 -17.30 -7.11
N ALA A 255 -4.32 -16.93 -5.99
CA ALA A 255 -4.86 -15.59 -5.79
C ALA A 255 -3.75 -14.55 -5.66
N ILE A 256 -2.75 -14.77 -4.79
CA ILE A 256 -1.71 -13.77 -4.48
C ILE A 256 -0.34 -14.36 -4.13
N ILE A 257 -0.25 -15.50 -3.46
CA ILE A 257 1.01 -16.17 -3.11
C ILE A 257 1.26 -17.29 -4.13
N PRO A 258 2.33 -17.21 -4.94
CA PRO A 258 2.64 -18.21 -5.95
C PRO A 258 2.68 -19.62 -5.36
N PHE A 259 2.02 -20.56 -6.04
CA PHE A 259 1.94 -21.99 -5.67
C PHE A 259 1.23 -22.32 -4.34
N VAL A 260 0.87 -21.33 -3.53
CA VAL A 260 0.25 -21.53 -2.21
C VAL A 260 -1.20 -21.08 -2.18
N TYR A 261 -1.46 -19.77 -2.33
CA TYR A 261 -2.76 -19.16 -2.04
C TYR A 261 -3.18 -18.12 -3.06
#